data_AF-A0A6P3HKB1-F1
#
_entry.id   AF-A0A6P3HKB1-F1
#
_cell.length_a   1.000
_cell.length_b   1.000
_cell.length_c   1.000
_cell.angle_alpha   90.00
_cell.angle_beta   90.00
_cell.angle_gamma   90.00
#
_symmetry.space_group_name_H-M   'P 1'
#
loop_
_entity.id
_entity.type
_entity.pdbx_description
1 polymer ?
#
loop_
_entity_poly.entity_id
_entity_poly.type
_entity_poly.pdbx_seq_one_letter_code
_entity_poly.pdbx_strand_id
1 'polypeptide(L)'
;MAKSLRSKWKRKMRAEKRKKNAPKELSRLKSILKIDGDVLMKDVQEIATVVEPKHCQEKTQCMVKDETDDMKMETDIKRNKKTLLDQHGQYPIWMNQRQRKRLKAKRERKKGKSKVKAMKAAKGLTW
;
A
#
# COMPACT_ATOMS: atom_id res chain seq x y z
N MET A 1 4.88 -7.44 26.60
CA MET A 1 4.00 -7.78 25.44
C MET A 1 3.12 -6.58 25.12
N ALA A 2 2.90 -6.27 23.84
CA ALA A 2 1.95 -5.23 23.46
C ALA A 2 0.50 -5.69 23.67
N LYS A 3 -0.41 -4.74 23.93
CA LYS A 3 -1.85 -5.04 24.06
C LYS A 3 -2.45 -5.38 22.68
N SER A 4 -3.28 -6.42 22.64
CA SER A 4 -4.06 -6.80 21.46
C SER A 4 -4.95 -5.64 20.96
N LEU A 5 -5.17 -5.57 19.64
CA LEU A 5 -6.07 -4.60 19.00
C LEU A 5 -7.49 -4.66 19.56
N ARG A 6 -7.95 -5.87 19.90
CA ARG A 6 -9.30 -6.15 20.42
C ARG A 6 -9.39 -6.03 21.95
N SER A 7 -8.28 -5.73 22.64
CA SER A 7 -8.26 -5.47 24.07
C SER A 7 -9.30 -4.41 24.46
N LYS A 8 -10.05 -4.66 25.55
CA LYS A 8 -11.09 -3.75 26.07
C LYS A 8 -10.52 -2.35 26.33
N TRP A 9 -9.32 -2.26 26.90
CA TRP A 9 -8.64 -0.99 27.17
C TRP A 9 -8.39 -0.17 25.89
N LYS A 10 -7.80 -0.79 24.85
CA LYS A 10 -7.52 -0.08 23.59
C LYS A 10 -8.80 0.29 22.84
N ARG A 11 -9.87 -0.49 22.96
CA ARG A 11 -11.21 -0.14 22.43
C ARG A 11 -11.79 1.08 23.14
N LYS A 12 -11.75 1.11 24.48
CA LYS A 12 -12.22 2.24 25.29
C LYS A 12 -11.51 3.55 24.91
N MET A 13 -10.18 3.55 24.89
CA MET A 13 -9.39 4.73 24.51
C MET A 13 -9.64 5.18 23.06
N ARG A 14 -9.94 4.24 22.14
CA ARG A 14 -10.32 4.59 20.76
C ARG A 14 -11.71 5.23 20.70
N ALA A 15 -12.67 4.78 21.51
CA ALA A 15 -13.98 5.39 21.60
C ALA A 15 -13.89 6.83 22.16
N GLU A 16 -13.12 7.03 23.23
CA GLU A 16 -12.85 8.37 23.79
C GLU A 16 -12.18 9.29 22.76
N LYS A 17 -11.19 8.78 22.01
CA LYS A 17 -10.58 9.55 20.91
C LYS A 17 -11.59 9.90 19.81
N ARG A 18 -12.50 9.00 19.45
CA ARG A 18 -13.56 9.29 18.47
C ARG A 18 -14.53 10.35 18.98
N LYS A 19 -14.93 10.34 20.25
CA LYS A 19 -15.78 11.40 20.82
C LYS A 19 -15.15 12.78 20.66
N LYS A 20 -13.83 12.90 20.84
CA LYS A 20 -13.09 14.16 20.66
C LYS A 20 -12.90 14.57 19.20
N ASN A 21 -12.61 13.61 18.32
CA ASN A 21 -12.20 13.90 16.94
C ASN A 21 -13.36 13.91 15.95
N ALA A 22 -14.39 13.09 16.15
CA ALA A 22 -15.54 12.99 15.24
C ALA A 22 -16.19 14.35 14.92
N PRO A 23 -16.57 15.20 15.89
CA PRO A 23 -17.22 16.47 15.54
C PRO A 23 -16.29 17.42 14.75
N LYS A 24 -14.97 17.37 15.01
CA LYS A 24 -13.99 18.24 14.36
C LYS A 24 -13.72 17.85 12.92
N GLU A 25 -13.61 16.55 12.66
CA GLU A 25 -13.40 16.06 11.30
C GLU A 25 -14.69 16.15 10.50
N LEU A 26 -15.85 15.87 11.10
CA LEU A 26 -17.15 16.01 10.43
C LEU A 26 -17.41 17.45 9.98
N SER A 27 -17.14 18.46 10.83
CA SER A 27 -17.34 19.86 10.44
C SER A 27 -16.41 20.27 9.28
N ARG A 28 -15.13 19.88 9.33
CA ARG A 28 -14.17 20.14 8.24
C ARG A 28 -14.60 19.50 6.93
N LEU A 29 -15.00 18.23 6.97
CA LEU A 29 -15.42 17.51 5.78
C LEU A 29 -16.71 18.12 5.20
N LYS A 30 -17.69 18.45 6.03
CA LYS A 30 -18.91 19.17 5.60
C LYS A 30 -18.57 20.52 4.97
N SER A 31 -17.64 21.28 5.55
CA SER A 31 -17.22 22.58 5.00
C SER A 31 -16.50 22.47 3.64
N ILE A 32 -15.66 21.44 3.44
CA ILE A 32 -14.99 21.19 2.17
C ILE A 32 -16.01 20.87 1.08
N LEU A 33 -16.99 20.05 1.45
CA LEU A 33 -18.05 19.64 0.54
C LEU A 33 -19.04 20.78 0.26
N LYS A 34 -19.00 21.88 1.04
CA LYS A 34 -19.97 22.99 1.02
C LYS A 34 -21.42 22.52 1.10
N ILE A 35 -21.64 21.41 1.81
CA ILE A 35 -22.98 20.90 2.05
C ILE A 35 -23.37 21.29 3.46
N ASP A 36 -24.37 22.17 3.53
CA ASP A 36 -24.91 22.72 4.79
C ASP A 36 -25.95 21.80 5.45
N GLY A 37 -26.10 20.55 4.98
CA GLY A 37 -27.08 19.58 5.48
C GLY A 37 -26.51 18.18 5.65
N ASP A 38 -27.16 17.35 6.47
CA ASP A 38 -26.97 15.90 6.38
C ASP A 38 -27.49 15.47 5.01
N VAL A 39 -26.58 15.04 4.13
CA VAL A 39 -26.91 14.55 2.79
C VAL A 39 -27.66 13.23 2.94
N LEU A 40 -28.95 13.33 3.26
CA LEU A 40 -29.89 12.33 2.84
C LEU A 40 -29.91 12.45 1.32
N MET A 41 -29.32 11.46 0.65
CA MET A 41 -29.43 11.25 -0.80
C MET A 41 -30.89 10.94 -1.17
N LYS A 42 -31.83 11.84 -0.84
CA LYS A 42 -33.26 11.71 -1.15
C LYS A 42 -33.48 11.68 -2.66
N ASP A 43 -32.68 12.45 -3.39
CA ASP A 43 -32.70 12.52 -4.84
C ASP A 43 -32.28 11.18 -5.51
N VAL A 44 -31.54 10.31 -4.79
CA VAL A 44 -31.23 8.95 -5.24
C VAL A 44 -32.31 7.95 -4.81
N GLN A 45 -33.10 8.29 -3.79
CA GLN A 45 -34.15 7.43 -3.26
C GLN A 45 -35.34 7.32 -4.23
N GLU A 46 -35.61 8.37 -5.01
CA GLU A 46 -36.59 8.32 -6.12
C GLU A 46 -36.09 7.45 -7.29
N ILE A 47 -34.79 7.49 -7.61
CA ILE A 47 -34.18 6.68 -8.68
C ILE A 47 -34.07 5.20 -8.30
N ALA A 48 -33.97 4.90 -7.00
CA ALA A 48 -33.85 3.55 -6.44
C ALA A 48 -35.20 2.96 -5.97
N THR A 49 -36.32 3.30 -6.62
CA THR A 49 -37.53 2.50 -6.45
C THR A 49 -37.26 1.11 -7.01
N VAL A 50 -37.22 0.11 -6.12
CA VAL A 50 -36.93 -1.28 -6.45
C VAL A 50 -38.05 -1.82 -7.34
N VAL A 51 -37.78 -1.91 -8.64
CA VAL A 51 -38.57 -2.73 -9.56
C VAL A 51 -38.32 -4.19 -9.19
N GLU A 52 -39.37 -4.93 -8.87
CA GLU A 52 -39.27 -6.36 -8.58
C GLU A 52 -38.60 -7.10 -9.75
N PRO A 53 -37.56 -7.92 -9.52
CA PRO A 53 -36.81 -8.52 -10.62
C PRO A 53 -37.66 -9.56 -11.34
N LYS A 54 -38.00 -9.31 -12.61
CA LYS A 54 -38.33 -10.41 -13.52
C LYS A 54 -37.05 -11.21 -13.75
N HIS A 55 -37.12 -12.50 -13.45
CA HIS A 55 -35.98 -13.41 -13.46
C HIS A 55 -35.36 -13.51 -14.86
N CYS A 56 -34.29 -12.76 -15.11
CA CYS A 56 -33.48 -12.86 -16.32
C CYS A 56 -32.12 -13.44 -15.94
N GLN A 57 -31.89 -14.68 -16.33
CA GLN A 57 -30.58 -15.29 -16.34
C GLN A 57 -29.83 -14.70 -17.53
N GLU A 58 -28.69 -14.05 -17.28
CA GLU A 58 -27.46 -14.16 -18.08
C GLU A 58 -26.41 -13.16 -17.59
N LYS A 59 -25.27 -13.72 -17.23
CA LYS A 59 -24.06 -13.01 -16.83
C LYS A 59 -23.40 -12.52 -18.13
N THR A 60 -23.08 -11.24 -18.24
CA THR A 60 -21.73 -10.74 -18.60
C THR A 60 -21.75 -9.23 -18.86
N GLN A 61 -20.66 -8.60 -18.39
CA GLN A 61 -20.06 -7.39 -18.96
C GLN A 61 -20.60 -6.03 -18.49
N CYS A 62 -20.23 -5.64 -17.27
CA CYS A 62 -20.15 -4.23 -16.89
C CYS A 62 -18.69 -3.77 -17.06
N MET A 63 -18.43 -3.03 -18.14
CA MET A 63 -17.18 -2.29 -18.35
C MET A 63 -17.07 -1.22 -17.26
N VAL A 64 -16.08 -1.36 -16.37
CA VAL A 64 -15.64 -0.26 -15.51
C VAL A 64 -14.77 0.64 -16.39
N LYS A 65 -15.23 1.87 -16.62
CA LYS A 65 -14.39 2.94 -17.17
C LYS A 65 -13.37 3.33 -16.09
N ASP A 66 -12.12 2.97 -16.33
CA ASP A 66 -10.99 3.45 -15.55
C ASP A 66 -10.78 4.95 -15.87
N GLU A 67 -11.08 5.82 -14.91
CA GLU A 67 -10.51 7.16 -14.90
C GLU A 67 -9.05 7.03 -14.49
N THR A 68 -8.18 7.08 -15.50
CA THR A 68 -6.73 7.18 -15.38
C THR A 68 -6.36 8.52 -14.74
N ASP A 69 -6.37 8.54 -13.42
CA ASP A 69 -5.65 9.56 -12.66
C ASP A 69 -4.16 9.18 -12.69
N ASP A 70 -3.36 10.01 -13.34
CA ASP A 70 -1.92 9.88 -13.60
C ASP A 70 -1.08 9.96 -12.31
N MET A 71 -1.34 9.04 -11.37
CA MET A 71 -0.38 8.69 -10.33
C MET A 71 0.69 7.85 -11.00
N LYS A 72 1.68 8.52 -11.61
CA LYS A 72 2.91 7.91 -12.10
C LYS A 72 3.63 7.28 -10.89
N MET A 73 3.27 6.04 -10.61
CA MET A 73 3.79 5.27 -9.49
C MET A 73 5.30 5.13 -9.69
N GLU A 74 6.09 5.23 -8.62
CA GLU A 74 7.56 5.03 -8.69
C GLU A 74 7.95 3.68 -9.31
N THR A 75 7.01 2.78 -9.58
CA THR A 75 7.18 1.49 -10.26
C THR A 75 7.70 1.59 -11.70
N ASP A 76 7.53 2.72 -12.39
CA ASP A 76 7.90 2.84 -13.81
C ASP A 76 9.41 3.01 -14.05
N ILE A 77 10.17 3.24 -12.98
CA ILE A 77 11.62 3.30 -13.07
C ILE A 77 12.16 1.88 -13.29
N LYS A 78 12.84 1.67 -14.43
CA LYS A 78 13.48 0.40 -14.83
C LYS A 78 14.50 -0.05 -13.78
N ARG A 79 14.06 -0.86 -12.81
CA ARG A 79 14.91 -1.43 -11.75
C ARG A 79 15.49 -2.78 -12.13
N ASN A 80 16.70 -3.04 -11.67
CA ASN A 80 17.35 -4.33 -11.83
C ASN A 80 16.66 -5.41 -10.98
N LYS A 81 16.10 -6.46 -11.60
CA LYS A 81 15.40 -7.56 -10.88
C LYS A 81 16.27 -8.26 -9.82
N LYS A 82 17.59 -8.36 -10.05
CA LYS A 82 18.53 -9.05 -9.16
C LYS A 82 18.99 -8.22 -7.96
N THR A 83 19.11 -6.90 -8.12
CA THR A 83 19.68 -6.00 -7.10
C THR A 83 18.65 -5.08 -6.47
N LEU A 84 17.47 -4.96 -7.10
CA LEU A 84 16.41 -4.00 -6.78
C LEU A 84 16.91 -2.56 -6.69
N LEU A 85 17.96 -2.26 -7.45
CA LEU A 85 18.56 -0.93 -7.54
C LEU A 85 18.07 -0.24 -8.81
N ASP A 86 17.93 1.07 -8.67
CA ASP A 86 17.73 2.01 -9.77
C ASP A 86 19.03 2.24 -10.57
N GLN A 87 18.94 2.96 -11.70
CA GLN A 87 20.04 3.42 -12.53
C GLN A 87 21.08 4.22 -11.73
N HIS A 88 20.62 5.02 -10.77
CA HIS A 88 21.47 5.78 -9.84
C HIS A 88 21.96 4.95 -8.63
N GLY A 89 21.67 3.64 -8.57
CA GLY A 89 22.09 2.78 -7.46
C GLY A 89 21.30 2.98 -6.17
N GLN A 90 20.15 3.65 -6.23
CA GLN A 90 19.26 3.89 -5.10
C GLN A 90 18.24 2.75 -4.93
N TYR A 91 17.88 2.47 -3.66
CA TYR A 91 16.81 1.55 -3.31
C TYR A 91 15.46 2.29 -3.28
N PRO A 92 14.33 1.58 -3.47
CA PRO A 92 13.00 2.19 -3.39
C PRO A 92 12.76 2.91 -2.06
N ILE A 93 12.02 4.03 -2.10
CA ILE A 93 11.77 4.88 -0.93
C ILE A 93 10.99 4.14 0.17
N TRP A 94 10.05 3.29 -0.23
CA TRP A 94 9.28 2.42 0.67
C TRP A 94 10.15 1.36 1.38
N MET A 95 11.36 1.10 0.91
CA MET A 95 12.24 0.09 1.51
C MET A 95 12.95 0.63 2.77
N ASN A 96 12.64 0.00 3.90
CA ASN A 96 13.19 0.35 5.21
C ASN A 96 14.74 0.26 5.22
N GLN A 97 15.41 1.22 5.86
CA GLN A 97 16.87 1.29 5.99
C GLN A 97 17.51 -0.02 6.48
N ARG A 98 16.86 -0.76 7.39
CA ARG A 98 17.36 -2.07 7.87
C ARG A 98 17.37 -3.13 6.77
N GLN A 99 16.34 -3.16 5.93
CA GLN A 99 16.25 -4.09 4.80
C GLN A 99 17.32 -3.76 3.75
N ARG A 100 17.54 -2.46 3.47
CA ARG A 100 18.63 -1.99 2.59
C ARG A 100 20.00 -2.47 3.09
N LYS A 101 20.30 -2.31 4.39
CA LYS A 101 21.56 -2.80 5.00
C LYS A 101 21.71 -4.33 4.90
N ARG A 102 20.64 -5.10 5.15
CA ARG A 102 20.66 -6.57 5.02
C ARG A 102 20.96 -7.04 3.59
N LEU A 103 20.35 -6.42 2.58
CA LEU A 103 20.59 -6.76 1.17
C LEU A 103 22.01 -6.42 0.73
N LYS A 104 22.54 -5.24 1.12
CA LYS A 104 23.95 -4.88 0.89
C LYS A 104 24.90 -5.91 1.51
N ALA A 105 24.69 -6.26 2.78
CA ALA A 105 25.52 -7.27 3.46
C ALA A 105 25.48 -8.64 2.78
N LYS A 106 24.32 -9.10 2.31
CA LYS A 106 24.20 -10.36 1.55
C LYS A 106 25.01 -10.32 0.25
N ARG A 107 25.05 -9.17 -0.43
CA ARG A 107 25.82 -8.98 -1.68
C ARG A 107 27.31 -9.01 -1.42
N GLU A 108 27.80 -8.27 -0.44
CA GLU A 108 29.21 -8.25 -0.07
C GLU A 108 29.70 -9.64 0.36
N ARG A 109 28.89 -10.40 1.12
CA ARG A 109 29.21 -11.79 1.49
C ARG A 109 29.36 -12.71 0.27
N LYS A 110 28.53 -12.54 -0.76
CA LYS A 110 28.65 -13.33 -2.00
C LYS A 110 29.90 -12.95 -2.80
N LYS A 111 30.20 -11.66 -2.91
CA LYS A 111 31.40 -11.14 -3.59
C LYS A 111 32.70 -11.53 -2.88
N GLY A 112 32.70 -11.55 -1.55
CA GLY A 112 33.83 -12.02 -0.76
C GLY A 112 34.12 -13.51 -0.99
N LYS A 113 33.08 -14.35 -1.03
CA LYS A 113 33.23 -15.78 -1.34
C LYS A 113 33.78 -16.03 -2.75
N SER A 114 33.33 -15.28 -3.75
CA SER A 114 33.84 -15.42 -5.12
C SER A 114 35.30 -14.94 -5.23
N LYS A 115 35.68 -13.87 -4.52
CA LYS A 115 37.08 -13.42 -4.44
C LYS A 115 37.99 -14.44 -3.77
N VAL A 116 37.58 -15.00 -2.63
CA VAL A 116 38.36 -16.03 -1.93
C VAL A 116 38.47 -17.29 -2.78
N LYS A 117 37.39 -17.69 -3.47
CA LYS A 117 37.43 -18.84 -4.40
C LYS A 117 38.36 -18.55 -5.60
N ALA A 118 38.28 -17.37 -6.19
CA ALA A 118 39.15 -16.96 -7.28
C ALA A 118 40.63 -16.88 -6.85
N MET A 119 40.91 -16.38 -5.64
CA MET A 119 42.26 -16.30 -5.10
C MET A 119 42.82 -17.68 -4.73
N LYS A 120 41.98 -18.62 -4.26
CA LYS A 120 42.38 -20.01 -4.06
C LYS A 120 42.65 -20.74 -5.39
N ALA A 121 41.82 -20.51 -6.40
CA ALA A 121 42.02 -21.03 -7.75
C ALA A 121 43.31 -20.48 -8.38
N ALA A 122 43.55 -19.17 -8.26
CA ALA A 122 44.77 -18.53 -8.76
C ALA A 122 46.05 -19.03 -8.06
N LYS A 123 45.94 -19.52 -6.81
CA LYS A 123 47.06 -20.12 -6.09
C LYS A 123 47.20 -21.63 -6.33
N GLY A 124 46.35 -22.24 -7.15
CA GLY A 124 46.36 -23.69 -7.40
C GLY A 124 45.95 -24.55 -6.20
N LEU A 125 45.33 -23.95 -5.16
CA LEU A 125 44.90 -24.64 -3.94
C LEU A 125 43.50 -25.29 -4.06
N THR A 126 42.99 -25.45 -5.27
CA THR A 126 41.68 -26.08 -5.52
C THR A 126 41.88 -27.26 -6.47
N TRP A 127 41.82 -28.47 -5.91
CA TRP A 127 41.43 -29.69 -6.61
C TRP A 127 39.94 -29.90 -6.35
#